data_AF-A0A519W029-F1
#
_entry.id   AF-A0A519W029-F1
#
_cell.length_a   1.000
_cell.length_b   1.000
_cell.length_c   1.000
_cell.angle_alpha   90.00
_cell.angle_beta   90.00
_cell.angle_gamma   90.00
#
_symmetry.space_group_name_H-M   'P 1'
#
loop_
_entity.id
_entity.type
_entity.pdbx_description
1 polymer ?
#
loop_
_entity_poly.entity_id
_entity_poly.type
_entity_poly.pdbx_seq_one_letter_code
_entity_poly.pdbx_strand_id
1 'polypeptide(L)' 'RGNGVLRQIARDYLRRNRTIASVGDEHADRGGDGVTLAVLK' A
#
# COMPACT_ATOMS: atom_id res chain seq x y z
N ARG A 1 -0.11 -9.86 3.58
CA ARG A 1 -0.17 -11.31 3.93
C ARG A 1 1.16 -11.79 4.53
N GLY A 2 1.15 -12.90 5.27
CA GLY A 2 2.29 -13.29 6.12
C GLY A 2 2.40 -12.38 7.35
N ASN A 3 3.61 -12.15 7.85
CA ASN A 3 3.86 -11.22 8.97
C ASN A 3 3.68 -9.72 8.61
N GLY A 4 3.38 -9.40 7.35
CA GLY A 4 3.10 -8.03 6.92
C GLY A 4 4.34 -7.14 6.69
N VAL A 5 5.55 -7.68 6.78
CA VAL A 5 6.80 -6.89 6.66
C VAL A 5 6.92 -6.21 5.30
N LEU A 6 6.67 -6.92 4.20
CA LEU A 6 6.73 -6.33 2.86
C LEU A 6 5.72 -5.21 2.67
N ARG A 7 4.50 -5.36 3.22
CA ARG A 7 3.48 -4.31 3.18
C ARG A 7 3.97 -3.06 3.90
N GLN A 8 4.56 -3.21 5.07
CA GLN A 8 5.08 -2.08 5.85
C GLN A 8 6.18 -1.34 5.08
N ILE A 9 7.18 -2.06 4.60
CA ILE A 9 8.31 -1.48 3.84
C ILE A 9 7.81 -0.78 2.57
N ALA A 10 6.92 -1.42 1.81
CA ALA A 10 6.38 -0.85 0.58
C ALA A 10 5.57 0.43 0.85
N ARG A 11 4.72 0.44 1.88
CA ARG A 11 3.94 1.64 2.25
C ARG A 11 4.81 2.78 2.75
N ASP A 12 5.82 2.48 3.55
CA ASP A 12 6.76 3.48 4.05
C ASP A 12 7.56 4.11 2.90
N TYR A 13 7.95 3.32 1.90
CA TYR A 13 8.57 3.83 0.68
C TYR A 13 7.62 4.73 -0.11
N LEU A 14 6.38 4.26 -0.38
CA LEU A 14 5.40 5.01 -1.17
C LEU A 14 5.02 6.35 -0.51
N ARG A 15 4.88 6.38 0.83
CA ARG A 15 4.58 7.60 1.58
C ARG A 15 5.68 8.65 1.51
N ARG A 16 6.94 8.25 1.29
CA ARG A 16 8.06 9.18 1.09
C ARG A 16 8.10 9.75 -0.32
N ASN A 17 7.43 9.11 -1.28
CA ASN A 17 7.41 9.57 -2.66
C ASN A 17 6.43 10.73 -2.83
N ARG A 18 6.96 11.90 -3.20
CA ARG A 18 6.18 13.13 -3.39
C ARG A 18 5.21 13.07 -4.58
N THR A 19 5.32 12.08 -5.47
CA THR A 19 4.35 11.89 -6.57
C THR A 19 3.12 11.09 -6.18
N ILE A 20 3.09 10.55 -4.96
CA ILE A 20 1.96 9.78 -4.44
C ILE A 20 1.02 10.72 -3.69
N ALA A 21 -0.27 10.65 -4.03
CA ALA A 21 -1.35 11.41 -3.40
C ALA A 21 -1.92 10.66 -2.19
N SER A 22 -2.10 9.33 -2.28
CA SER A 22 -2.60 8.52 -1.17
C SER A 22 -2.18 7.05 -1.28
N VAL A 23 -2.22 6.33 -0.15
CA VAL A 23 -1.87 4.91 -0.04
C VAL A 23 -2.89 4.22 0.87
N GLY A 24 -3.46 3.09 0.44
CA GLY A 24 -4.49 2.36 1.18
C GLY A 24 -4.49 0.85 0.94
N ASP A 25 -5.28 0.14 1.74
CA ASP A 25 -5.62 -1.26 1.51
C ASP A 25 -6.65 -1.38 0.36
N GLU A 26 -6.54 -2.44 -0.42
CA GLU A 26 -7.57 -2.80 -1.39
C GLU A 26 -8.80 -3.38 -0.68
N HIS A 27 -9.94 -3.40 -1.37
CA HIS A 27 -11.15 -4.08 -0.88
C HIS A 27 -10.88 -5.54 -0.53
N ALA A 28 -11.53 -6.05 0.52
CA ALA A 28 -11.31 -7.39 1.05
C ALA A 28 -11.45 -8.48 -0.02
N ASP A 29 -12.47 -8.35 -0.89
CA ASP A 29 -12.74 -9.30 -1.98
C ASP A 29 -11.76 -9.20 -3.16
N ARG A 30 -10.89 -8.18 -3.17
CA ARG A 30 -9.90 -7.91 -4.22
C ARG A 30 -8.45 -8.07 -3.74
N GLY A 31 -8.26 -8.67 -2.56
CA GLY A 31 -6.94 -8.98 -2.01
C GLY A 31 -6.63 -8.29 -0.69
N GLY A 32 -7.49 -7.38 -0.23
CA GLY A 32 -7.46 -6.82 1.12
C GLY A 32 -6.09 -6.29 1.53
N ASP A 33 -5.66 -6.72 2.71
CA ASP A 33 -4.38 -6.35 3.33
C ASP A 33 -3.13 -6.91 2.63
N GLY A 34 -3.33 -7.73 1.58
CA GLY A 34 -2.29 -8.27 0.72
C GLY A 34 -1.93 -7.34 -0.44
N VAL A 35 -2.78 -6.37 -0.75
CA VAL A 35 -2.63 -5.45 -1.87
C VAL A 35 -2.59 -4.02 -1.33
N THR A 36 -1.71 -3.19 -1.87
CA THR A 36 -1.63 -1.76 -1.53
C THR A 36 -1.99 -0.95 -2.77
N LEU A 37 -3.06 -0.17 -2.66
CA LEU A 37 -3.44 0.82 -3.65
C LEU A 37 -2.65 2.10 -3.41
N ALA A 38 -2.07 2.65 -4.47
CA ALA A 38 -1.37 3.92 -4.45
C ALA A 38 -1.94 4.85 -5.52
N VAL A 39 -2.44 6.01 -5.12
CA VAL A 39 -2.96 7.02 -6.04
C VAL A 39 -1.84 7.97 -6.38
N LEU A 40 -1.58 8.17 -7.67
CA LEU A 40 -0.59 9.13 -8.18
C LEU A 40 -1.23 10.53 -8.26
N LYS A 41 -0.39 11.56 -8.16
CA LYS A 41 -0.79 12.95 -8.44
C LYS A 41 -1.09 13.19 -9.91
#